data_AF-A0A935VWG0-F1
#
_entry.id   AF-A0A935VWG0-F1
#
_cell.length_a   1.000
_cell.length_b   1.000
_cell.length_c   1.000
_cell.angle_alpha   90.00
_cell.angle_beta   90.00
_cell.angle_gamma   90.00
#
_symmetry.space_group_name_H-M   'P 1'
#
loop_
_entity.id
_entity.type
_entity.pdbx_description
1 polymer ?
#
loop_
_entity_poly.entity_id
_entity_poly.type
_entity_poly.pdbx_seq_one_letter_code
_entity_poly.pdbx_strand_id
1 'polypeptide(L)'
;MIKNLGQLISHLATKAGIPAEDQHLKDILSNAELTKVTLHSDLVKALDDNLLSVDAAADNHPTIGAKYKAEALNAYDKVMARVMDELELDEETKTELTGVKSSYKRFEALAAKIKDLKTAKANAGSKEEKTGLQKQIDDLLEAVRVAKVEKDDEKGKV
;
A
#
# COMPACT_ATOMS: atom_id res chain seq x y z
N MET A 1 -6.61 -32.72 -3.54
CA MET A 1 -6.87 -32.97 -2.10
C MET A 1 -5.66 -33.70 -1.53
N ILE A 2 -5.02 -33.12 -0.52
CA ILE A 2 -3.86 -33.72 0.18
C ILE A 2 -4.39 -34.89 1.03
N LYS A 3 -3.78 -36.06 0.88
CA LYS A 3 -4.25 -37.32 1.49
C LYS A 3 -3.27 -37.90 2.50
N ASN A 4 -1.98 -37.57 2.39
CA ASN A 4 -0.96 -38.10 3.26
C ASN A 4 0.08 -37.05 3.68
N LEU A 5 0.92 -37.43 4.62
CA LEU A 5 1.92 -36.54 5.23
C LEU A 5 2.97 -36.06 4.22
N GLY A 6 3.40 -36.91 3.29
CA GLY A 6 4.34 -36.51 2.23
C GLY A 6 3.78 -35.41 1.33
N GLN A 7 2.51 -35.54 0.93
CA GLN A 7 1.79 -34.51 0.17
C GLN A 7 1.60 -33.22 0.96
N LEU A 8 1.32 -33.31 2.26
CA LEU A 8 1.21 -32.13 3.13
C LEU A 8 2.54 -31.40 3.22
N ILE A 9 3.65 -32.10 3.52
CA ILE A 9 4.99 -31.51 3.62
C ILE A 9 5.40 -30.80 2.32
N SER A 10 5.20 -31.44 1.17
CA SER A 10 5.50 -30.84 -0.13
C SER A 10 4.67 -29.58 -0.40
N HIS A 11 3.38 -29.61 -0.06
CA HIS A 11 2.48 -28.46 -0.19
C HIS A 11 2.90 -27.29 0.71
N LEU A 12 3.24 -27.57 1.97
CA LEU A 12 3.72 -26.57 2.92
C LEU A 12 5.07 -25.97 2.52
N ALA A 13 6.01 -26.81 2.08
CA ALA A 13 7.32 -26.37 1.60
C ALA A 13 7.19 -25.42 0.39
N THR A 14 6.28 -25.74 -0.54
CA THR A 14 5.98 -24.89 -1.69
C THR A 14 5.42 -23.54 -1.25
N LYS A 15 4.46 -23.53 -0.31
CA LYS A 15 3.91 -22.29 0.26
C LYS A 15 4.97 -21.46 0.99
N ALA A 16 5.94 -22.11 1.62
CA ALA A 16 7.08 -21.46 2.27
C ALA A 16 8.16 -20.99 1.28
N GLY A 17 8.00 -21.22 -0.03
CA GLY A 17 8.96 -20.81 -1.06
C GLY A 17 10.19 -21.72 -1.17
N ILE A 18 10.17 -22.91 -0.56
CA ILE A 18 11.24 -23.90 -0.69
C ILE A 18 11.11 -24.57 -2.06
N PRO A 19 12.16 -24.57 -2.90
CA PRO A 19 12.10 -25.19 -4.21
C PRO A 19 12.00 -26.72 -4.10
N ALA A 20 11.27 -27.35 -5.01
CA ALA A 20 11.15 -28.82 -5.07
C ALA A 20 12.51 -29.52 -5.27
N GLU A 21 13.51 -28.79 -5.79
CA GLU A 21 14.86 -29.30 -6.00
C GLU A 21 15.72 -29.32 -4.74
N ASP A 22 15.26 -28.71 -3.64
CA ASP A 22 15.96 -28.66 -2.36
C ASP A 22 16.31 -30.07 -1.87
N GLN A 23 17.59 -30.31 -1.60
CA GLN A 23 18.10 -31.64 -1.28
C GLN A 23 17.56 -32.14 0.07
N HIS A 24 17.39 -31.26 1.06
CA HIS A 24 16.84 -31.63 2.36
C HIS A 24 15.36 -31.99 2.26
N LEU A 25 14.61 -31.25 1.44
CA LEU A 25 13.21 -31.59 1.14
C LEU A 25 13.10 -32.95 0.46
N LYS A 26 13.95 -33.23 -0.56
CA LYS A 26 13.98 -34.52 -1.25
C LYS A 26 14.32 -35.67 -0.31
N ASP A 27 15.32 -35.49 0.55
CA ASP A 27 15.74 -36.51 1.51
C ASP A 27 14.58 -36.87 2.47
N ILE A 28 13.83 -35.88 2.95
CA ILE A 28 12.65 -36.11 3.79
C ILE A 28 11.54 -36.83 2.98
N LEU A 29 11.21 -36.31 1.79
CA LEU A 29 10.13 -36.84 0.95
C LEU A 29 10.42 -38.24 0.38
N SER A 30 11.69 -38.66 0.36
CA SER A 30 12.10 -40.02 -0.05
C SER A 30 11.63 -41.11 0.92
N ASN A 31 11.21 -40.75 2.14
CA ASN A 31 10.73 -41.70 3.13
C ASN A 31 9.33 -42.23 2.78
N ALA A 32 9.26 -43.51 2.40
CA ALA A 32 8.02 -44.18 2.01
C ALA A 32 6.95 -44.20 3.12
N GLU A 33 7.33 -44.12 4.40
CA GLU A 33 6.38 -44.12 5.53
C GLU A 33 5.47 -42.88 5.52
N LEU A 34 5.92 -41.76 4.94
CA LEU A 34 5.14 -40.52 4.85
C LEU A 34 3.87 -40.68 3.99
N THR A 35 3.83 -41.70 3.13
CA THR A 35 2.67 -41.99 2.29
C THR A 35 1.60 -42.84 3.00
N LYS A 36 1.97 -43.52 4.09
CA LYS A 36 1.11 -44.45 4.82
C LYS A 36 0.24 -43.77 5.86
N VAL A 37 0.60 -42.55 6.29
CA VAL A 37 -0.19 -41.75 7.22
C VAL A 37 -1.29 -41.04 6.44
N THR A 38 -2.52 -41.55 6.55
CA THR A 38 -3.71 -40.89 5.99
C THR A 38 -4.08 -39.69 6.85
N LEU A 39 -4.24 -38.52 6.24
CA LEU A 39 -4.63 -37.29 6.91
C LEU A 39 -6.13 -37.02 6.72
N HIS A 40 -6.78 -36.60 7.80
CA HIS A 40 -8.16 -36.13 7.73
C HIS A 40 -8.22 -34.77 6.99
N SER A 41 -9.21 -34.60 6.11
CA SER A 41 -9.36 -33.38 5.31
C SER A 41 -9.48 -32.12 6.17
N ASP A 42 -10.15 -32.22 7.32
CA ASP A 42 -10.37 -31.08 8.20
C ASP A 42 -9.07 -30.59 8.84
N LEU A 43 -8.15 -31.51 9.17
CA LEU A 43 -6.84 -31.15 9.69
C LEU A 43 -5.98 -30.47 8.61
N VAL A 44 -5.98 -31.03 7.40
CA VAL A 44 -5.29 -30.42 6.25
C VAL A 44 -5.80 -29.01 6.01
N LYS A 45 -7.12 -28.83 5.97
CA LYS A 45 -7.76 -27.53 5.77
C LYS A 45 -7.42 -26.56 6.90
N ALA A 46 -7.52 -26.99 8.16
CA ALA A 46 -7.19 -26.15 9.30
C ALA A 46 -5.73 -25.70 9.29
N LEU A 47 -4.78 -26.58 8.95
CA LEU A 47 -3.39 -26.19 8.78
C LEU A 47 -3.25 -25.18 7.63
N ASP A 48 -3.85 -25.49 6.48
CA ASP A 48 -3.73 -24.66 5.27
C ASP A 48 -4.26 -23.24 5.45
N ASP A 49 -5.39 -23.10 6.13
CA ASP A 49 -6.07 -21.84 6.40
C ASP A 49 -5.35 -21.02 7.49
N ASN A 50 -4.64 -21.66 8.43
CA ASN A 50 -4.04 -21.00 9.60
C ASN A 50 -2.50 -20.95 9.57
N LEU A 51 -1.85 -21.28 8.45
CA LEU A 51 -0.39 -21.16 8.31
C LEU A 51 0.13 -19.73 8.53
N LEU A 52 -0.70 -18.75 8.23
CA LEU A 52 -0.52 -17.35 8.60
C LEU A 52 -1.58 -17.04 9.65
N SER A 53 -1.24 -17.17 10.93
CA SER A 53 -2.11 -16.64 11.97
C SER A 53 -2.21 -15.12 11.83
N VAL A 54 -3.31 -14.52 12.31
CA VAL A 54 -3.47 -13.07 12.32
C VAL A 54 -2.28 -12.40 13.02
N ASP A 55 -1.78 -13.00 14.10
CA ASP A 55 -0.62 -12.49 14.83
C ASP A 55 0.68 -12.58 14.01
N ALA A 56 0.94 -13.69 13.32
CA ALA A 56 2.11 -13.85 12.46
C ALA A 56 2.04 -12.96 11.21
N ALA A 57 0.83 -12.67 10.72
CA ALA A 57 0.59 -11.71 9.66
C ALA A 57 0.71 -10.27 10.16
N ALA A 58 0.29 -9.96 11.39
CA ALA A 58 0.42 -8.64 12.00
C ALA A 58 1.89 -8.29 12.27
N ASP A 59 2.69 -9.25 12.72
CA ASP A 59 4.15 -9.15 12.91
C ASP A 59 4.94 -9.11 11.58
N ASN A 60 4.23 -9.12 10.43
CA ASN A 60 4.67 -8.86 9.06
C ASN A 60 6.17 -9.07 8.80
N HIS A 61 6.50 -10.09 7.98
CA HIS A 61 7.76 -10.07 7.23
C HIS A 61 7.91 -8.65 6.61
N PRO A 62 8.99 -7.89 6.89
CA PRO A 62 9.04 -6.44 6.65
C PRO A 62 8.65 -6.01 5.24
N THR A 63 8.91 -6.88 4.26
CA THR A 63 8.56 -6.72 2.85
C THR A 63 7.05 -6.80 2.55
N ILE A 64 6.29 -7.63 3.28
CA ILE A 64 4.85 -7.84 3.06
C ILE A 64 4.06 -6.64 3.58
N GLY A 65 4.31 -6.21 4.82
CA GLY A 65 3.68 -5.03 5.40
C GLY A 65 3.95 -3.77 4.58
N ALA A 66 5.19 -3.62 4.08
CA ALA A 66 5.54 -2.52 3.18
C ALA A 66 4.76 -2.56 1.86
N LYS A 67 4.53 -3.75 1.28
CA LYS A 67 3.79 -3.92 0.03
C LYS A 67 2.32 -3.53 0.19
N TYR A 68 1.62 -4.04 1.19
CA TYR A 68 0.21 -3.71 1.40
C TYR A 68 0.02 -2.22 1.72
N LYS A 69 0.92 -1.65 2.52
CA LYS A 69 0.90 -0.20 2.78
C LYS A 69 1.15 0.61 1.51
N ALA A 70 2.07 0.18 0.65
CA ALA A 70 2.32 0.84 -0.64
C ALA A 70 1.12 0.72 -1.59
N GLU A 71 0.46 -0.44 -1.65
CA GLU A 71 -0.74 -0.63 -2.46
C GLU A 71 -1.90 0.26 -1.99
N ALA A 72 -2.14 0.36 -0.68
CA ALA A 72 -3.15 1.26 -0.11
C ALA A 72 -2.83 2.74 -0.44
N LEU A 73 -1.59 3.17 -0.21
CA LEU A 73 -1.18 4.55 -0.48
C LEU A 73 -1.12 4.88 -1.98
N ASN A 74 -0.92 3.90 -2.86
CA ASN A 74 -0.96 4.11 -4.30
C ASN A 74 -2.37 4.48 -4.81
N ALA A 75 -3.43 3.95 -4.19
CA ALA A 75 -4.80 4.35 -4.54
C ALA A 75 -5.00 5.84 -4.26
N TYR A 76 -4.53 6.28 -3.10
CA TYR A 76 -4.55 7.66 -2.67
C TYR A 76 -3.77 8.58 -3.61
N ASP A 77 -2.56 8.17 -3.98
CA ASP A 77 -1.71 8.94 -4.90
C ASP A 77 -2.36 9.12 -6.28
N LYS A 78 -3.11 8.13 -6.76
CA LYS A 78 -3.87 8.23 -8.01
C LYS A 78 -5.03 9.21 -7.92
N VAL A 79 -5.74 9.26 -6.79
CA VAL A 79 -6.81 10.23 -6.58
C VAL A 79 -6.22 11.64 -6.56
N MET A 80 -5.12 11.84 -5.83
CA MET A 80 -4.43 13.12 -5.79
C MET A 80 -4.00 13.57 -7.19
N ALA A 81 -3.40 12.68 -8.00
CA ALA A 81 -3.03 13.00 -9.38
C ALA A 81 -4.22 13.45 -10.22
N ARG A 82 -5.35 12.72 -10.16
CA ARG A 82 -6.57 13.08 -10.88
C ARG A 82 -7.12 14.45 -10.45
N VAL A 83 -7.16 14.72 -9.15
CA VAL A 83 -7.66 16.00 -8.62
C VAL A 83 -6.76 17.16 -9.06
N MET A 84 -5.44 16.97 -9.06
CA MET A 84 -4.50 17.97 -9.58
C MET A 84 -4.71 18.25 -11.08
N ASP A 85 -5.09 17.24 -11.86
CA ASP A 85 -5.43 17.41 -13.28
C ASP A 85 -6.79 18.09 -13.47
N GLU A 86 -7.81 17.71 -12.71
CA GLU A 86 -9.16 18.32 -12.76
C GLU A 86 -9.16 19.81 -12.37
N LEU A 87 -8.26 20.19 -11.46
CA LEU A 87 -8.07 21.58 -11.03
C LEU A 87 -7.11 22.37 -11.94
N GLU A 88 -6.59 21.75 -13.00
CA GLU A 88 -5.68 22.38 -13.96
C GLU A 88 -4.46 23.03 -13.28
N LEU A 89 -3.90 22.38 -12.25
CA LEU A 89 -2.68 22.87 -11.62
C LEU A 89 -1.53 22.97 -12.62
N ASP A 90 -0.63 23.92 -12.41
CA ASP A 90 0.53 24.06 -13.27
C ASP A 90 1.51 22.87 -13.13
N GLU A 91 2.22 22.56 -14.21
CA GLU A 91 3.11 21.40 -14.29
C GLU A 91 4.29 21.47 -13.32
N GLU A 92 4.74 22.67 -12.95
CA GLU A 92 5.80 22.86 -11.96
C GLU A 92 5.31 22.40 -10.58
N THR A 93 4.13 22.86 -10.17
CA THR A 93 3.47 22.45 -8.91
C THR A 93 3.15 20.95 -8.90
N LYS A 94 2.66 20.38 -10.00
CA LYS A 94 2.42 18.93 -10.10
C LYS A 94 3.70 18.13 -9.94
N THR A 95 4.79 18.56 -10.58
CA THR A 95 6.10 17.89 -10.51
C THR A 95 6.67 17.95 -9.10
N GLU A 96 6.60 19.12 -8.46
CA GLU A 96 7.07 19.32 -7.08
C GLU A 96 6.32 18.40 -6.10
N LEU A 97 5.00 18.30 -6.22
CA LEU A 97 4.17 17.47 -5.35
C LEU A 97 4.37 15.96 -5.62
N THR A 98 4.34 15.53 -6.88
CA THR A 98 4.49 14.11 -7.23
C THR A 98 5.89 13.56 -6.91
N GLY A 99 6.92 14.41 -6.97
CA GLY A 99 8.30 14.06 -6.59
C GLY A 99 8.50 13.70 -5.09
N VAL A 100 7.53 14.03 -4.23
CA VAL A 100 7.60 13.67 -2.81
C VAL A 100 7.30 12.18 -2.61
N LYS A 101 8.31 11.40 -2.22
CA LYS A 101 8.25 9.93 -2.11
C LYS A 101 7.17 9.36 -1.18
N SER A 102 6.70 10.12 -0.19
CA SER A 102 5.73 9.64 0.79
C SER A 102 4.43 10.39 0.62
N SER A 103 3.31 9.67 0.47
CA SER A 103 1.97 10.25 0.38
C SER A 103 1.66 11.18 1.57
N TYR A 104 2.11 10.82 2.78
CA TYR A 104 1.99 11.69 3.96
C TYR A 104 2.81 12.98 3.83
N LYS A 105 4.07 12.86 3.41
CA LYS A 105 4.93 14.05 3.20
C LYS A 105 4.43 14.91 2.05
N ARG A 106 3.72 14.33 1.07
CA ARG A 106 3.10 15.07 -0.02
C ARG A 106 2.02 16.03 0.49
N PHE A 107 1.27 15.66 1.54
CA PHE A 107 0.37 16.61 2.21
C PHE A 107 1.08 17.76 2.88
N GLU A 108 2.17 17.47 3.58
CA GLU A 108 2.95 18.49 4.25
C GLU A 108 3.52 19.49 3.22
N ALA A 109 4.01 18.97 2.08
CA ALA A 109 4.46 19.79 0.96
C ALA A 109 3.33 20.63 0.36
N LEU A 110 2.13 20.07 0.19
CA LEU A 110 0.97 20.78 -0.33
C LEU A 110 0.52 21.91 0.62
N ALA A 111 0.52 21.65 1.92
CA ALA A 111 0.24 22.66 2.95
C ALA A 111 1.31 23.77 3.00
N ALA A 112 2.60 23.41 2.83
CA ALA A 112 3.69 24.37 2.75
C ALA A 112 3.55 25.26 1.50
N LYS A 113 3.27 24.68 0.33
CA LYS A 113 3.03 25.44 -0.91
C LYS A 113 1.88 26.43 -0.79
N ILE A 114 0.77 26.04 -0.17
CA ILE A 114 -0.36 26.94 0.12
C ILE A 114 0.08 28.11 1.00
N LYS A 115 0.92 27.87 2.01
CA LYS A 115 1.45 28.92 2.89
C LYS A 115 2.34 29.89 2.11
N ASP A 116 3.23 29.37 1.26
CA ASP A 116 4.14 30.18 0.46
C ASP A 116 3.36 31.05 -0.55
N LEU A 117 2.34 30.48 -1.21
CA LEU A 117 1.46 31.22 -2.11
C LEU A 117 0.67 32.31 -1.37
N LYS A 118 0.21 32.05 -0.13
CA LYS A 118 -0.43 33.08 0.72
C LYS A 118 0.53 34.22 1.04
N THR A 119 1.79 33.92 1.34
CA THR A 119 2.83 34.93 1.57
C THR A 119 3.15 35.70 0.29
N ALA A 120 3.28 35.03 -0.86
CA ALA A 120 3.48 35.67 -2.15
C ALA A 120 2.31 36.61 -2.49
N LYS A 121 1.07 36.18 -2.24
CA LYS A 121 -0.14 37.00 -2.47
C LYS A 121 -0.14 38.27 -1.62
N ALA A 122 0.30 38.17 -0.35
CA ALA A 122 0.39 39.33 0.54
C ALA A 122 1.38 40.37 0.01
N ASN A 123 2.47 39.92 -0.62
CA ASN A 123 3.55 40.76 -1.15
C ASN A 123 3.38 41.18 -2.62
N ALA A 124 2.36 40.66 -3.32
CA ALA A 124 2.13 40.96 -4.73
C ALA A 124 1.83 42.45 -4.98
N GLY A 125 2.40 43.00 -6.04
CA GLY A 125 2.36 44.43 -6.36
C GLY A 125 1.12 44.85 -7.15
N SER A 126 0.50 43.92 -7.88
CA SER A 126 -0.67 44.18 -8.72
C SER A 126 -1.92 43.41 -8.28
N LYS A 127 -3.09 43.87 -8.75
CA LYS A 127 -4.38 43.21 -8.48
C LYS A 127 -4.50 41.91 -9.28
N GLU A 128 -3.95 41.90 -10.47
CA GLU A 128 -3.89 40.75 -11.39
C GLU A 128 -3.07 39.60 -10.76
N GLU A 129 -1.87 39.88 -10.24
CA GLU A 129 -1.05 38.88 -9.53
C GLU A 129 -1.76 38.32 -8.30
N LYS A 130 -2.40 39.19 -7.50
CA LYS A 130 -3.17 38.75 -6.31
C LYS A 130 -4.33 37.84 -6.67
N THR A 131 -4.93 38.03 -7.83
CA THR A 131 -6.07 37.23 -8.31
C THR A 131 -5.58 35.87 -8.80
N GLY A 132 -4.47 35.82 -9.56
CA GLY A 132 -3.85 34.56 -9.99
C GLY A 132 -3.39 33.71 -8.80
N LEU A 133 -2.69 34.30 -7.84
CA LEU A 133 -2.24 33.61 -6.63
C LEU A 133 -3.41 33.13 -5.75
N GLN A 134 -4.51 33.90 -5.70
CA GLN A 134 -5.69 33.46 -4.97
C GLN A 134 -6.33 32.22 -5.60
N LYS A 135 -6.43 32.18 -6.94
CA LYS A 135 -6.94 31.02 -7.66
C LYS A 135 -6.12 29.77 -7.32
N GLN A 136 -4.79 29.85 -7.41
CA GLN A 136 -3.90 28.73 -7.06
C GLN A 136 -4.07 28.26 -5.60
N ILE A 137 -4.28 29.20 -4.66
CA ILE A 137 -4.54 28.86 -3.25
C ILE A 137 -5.87 28.11 -3.11
N ASP A 138 -6.92 28.55 -3.79
CA ASP A 138 -8.25 27.94 -3.72
C ASP A 138 -8.26 26.54 -4.34
N ASP A 139 -7.61 26.37 -5.49
CA ASP A 139 -7.45 25.08 -6.16
C ASP A 139 -6.69 24.10 -5.25
N LEU A 140 -5.55 24.50 -4.69
CA LEU A 140 -4.79 23.64 -3.77
C LEU A 140 -5.54 23.34 -2.47
N LEU A 141 -6.32 24.28 -1.93
CA LEU A 141 -7.14 24.02 -0.75
C LEU A 141 -8.25 23.00 -1.02
N GLU A 142 -8.85 23.01 -2.20
CA GLU A 142 -9.82 22.00 -2.60
C GLU A 142 -9.16 20.62 -2.77
N ALA A 143 -7.96 20.55 -3.34
CA ALA A 143 -7.17 19.32 -3.39
C ALA A 143 -6.90 18.73 -1.99
N VAL A 144 -6.57 19.57 -1.00
CA VAL A 144 -6.42 19.13 0.41
C VAL A 144 -7.75 18.62 0.97
N ARG A 145 -8.86 19.29 0.66
CA ARG A 145 -10.18 18.95 1.20
C ARG A 145 -10.64 17.58 0.72
N VAL A 146 -10.58 17.32 -0.59
CA VAL A 146 -10.96 16.02 -1.18
C VAL A 146 -10.13 14.90 -0.57
N ALA A 147 -8.82 15.12 -0.46
CA ALA A 147 -7.93 14.09 0.02
C ALA A 147 -8.04 13.85 1.55
N LYS A 148 -8.50 14.86 2.33
CA LYS A 148 -8.87 14.67 3.75
C LYS A 148 -10.13 13.83 3.93
N VAL A 149 -11.14 14.00 3.07
CA VAL A 149 -12.42 13.26 3.18
C VAL A 149 -12.21 11.75 2.99
N GLU A 150 -11.39 11.34 2.01
CA GLU A 150 -11.10 9.91 1.80
C GLU A 150 -10.35 9.26 2.98
N LYS A 151 -9.52 10.02 3.71
CA LYS A 151 -8.84 9.55 4.92
C LYS A 151 -9.82 9.22 6.07
N ASP A 152 -10.92 9.96 6.17
CA ASP A 152 -11.91 9.76 7.22
C ASP A 152 -12.90 8.63 6.85
N ASP A 153 -13.19 8.45 5.56
CA ASP A 153 -13.97 7.30 5.05
C ASP A 153 -13.23 5.96 5.20
N GLU A 154 -11.90 5.94 5.09
CA GLU A 154 -11.10 4.73 5.35
C GLU A 154 -11.08 4.34 6.83
N LYS A 155 -11.08 5.31 7.76
CA LYS A 155 -11.16 5.02 9.21
C LYS A 155 -12.52 4.45 9.64
N GLY A 156 -13.58 4.71 8.87
CA GLY A 156 -14.92 4.16 9.14
C GLY A 156 -15.13 2.73 8.65
N LYS A 157 -14.15 2.16 7.91
CA LYS A 157 -14.23 0.81 7.32
C LYS A 157 -13.28 -0.21 7.97
N VAL A 158 -12.57 0.16 9.04
CA VAL A 158 -11.69 -0.74 9.82
C VAL A 158 -12.39 -1.17 11.10
#